data_AF-A0A1G6IDX6-F1
#
_entry.id   AF-A0A1G6IDX6-F1
#
_cell.length_a   1.000
_cell.length_b   1.000
_cell.length_c   1.000
_cell.angle_alpha   90.00
_cell.angle_beta   90.00
_cell.angle_gamma   90.00
#
_symmetry.space_group_name_H-M   'P 1'
#
loop_
_entity.id
_entity.type
_entity.pdbx_description
1 polymer ?
#
loop_
_entity_poly.entity_id
_entity_poly.type
_entity_poly.pdbx_seq_one_letter_code
_entity_poly.pdbx_strand_id
1 'polypeptide(L)'
;MRKQTHIAIGTMLILTLIFTGCSMAGNNGNMDHGDMNHGDMKKEGSSNMGGMSMMNQKVNKAGDQNRLNMDTKNVTRIDQDDPVKVAVETSQMIWPASHEGNRPGTVLLGVKDDWKTNLPAVTLVHHPNNGPLLYASKNSIPKETMDELKRLNPKGSEKNHGIQVILVGDFSDSVRKQLEDQGMKVDTVRGVNPADTAAKLDAYYAKTSGDLPQSVIVGSMDVPEYTLPATNWIAHMPEPLLFVGKDNVPKETIDALKKRKNKANIYILGPKSVVSASVEKELDQYGKVKRISGKTPEENAIAFAKYKDKSTKFGWGITEPGHGLTFNRTDNVESAIASAPFSHMGKHAPILLLDKGTLSEPMHKYLMSLQPTFKDDPTVGPYNHAFVIGSEKTISFTTQGMIDQMLEITPVNGGGHGGH
;
A
#
# COMPACT_ATOMS: atom_id res chain seq x y z
N MET A 1 -10.15 2.99 62.71
CA MET A 1 -8.87 2.43 62.23
C MET A 1 -8.88 2.41 60.70
N ARG A 2 -7.91 3.13 60.10
CA ARG A 2 -7.41 3.19 58.72
C ARG A 2 -8.35 2.89 57.51
N LYS A 3 -8.64 3.97 56.77
CA LYS A 3 -8.90 3.98 55.32
C LYS A 3 -7.61 3.67 54.56
N GLN A 4 -7.66 2.81 53.54
CA GLN A 4 -6.60 2.68 52.54
C GLN A 4 -7.05 3.33 51.23
N THR A 5 -6.35 4.39 50.86
CA THR A 5 -6.38 5.07 49.57
C THR A 5 -5.33 4.43 48.68
N HIS A 6 -5.72 3.83 47.57
CA HIS A 6 -4.77 3.39 46.53
C HIS A 6 -4.52 4.55 45.57
N ILE A 7 -3.29 5.07 45.61
CA ILE A 7 -2.72 6.01 44.64
C ILE A 7 -2.12 5.16 43.51
N ALA A 8 -2.65 5.26 42.31
CA ALA A 8 -2.04 4.71 41.11
C ALA A 8 -0.98 5.68 40.61
N ILE A 9 0.30 5.29 40.73
CA ILE A 9 1.45 6.01 40.19
C ILE A 9 1.59 5.59 38.73
N GLY A 10 1.38 6.55 37.81
CA GLY A 10 1.62 6.36 36.38
C GLY A 10 3.12 6.37 36.09
N THR A 11 3.62 5.27 35.52
CA THR A 11 5.00 5.15 35.04
C THR A 11 5.09 5.74 33.64
N MET A 12 5.64 6.94 33.55
CA MET A 12 5.97 7.62 32.29
C MET A 12 7.35 7.11 31.84
N LEU A 13 7.39 6.28 30.79
CA LEU A 13 8.64 5.77 30.23
C LEU A 13 9.23 6.84 29.28
N ILE A 14 10.24 7.56 29.74
CA ILE A 14 11.03 8.49 28.92
C ILE A 14 12.21 7.70 28.35
N LEU A 15 12.23 7.50 27.02
CA LEU A 15 13.35 6.91 26.30
C LEU A 15 14.34 8.03 25.92
N THR A 16 15.43 8.17 26.67
CA THR A 16 16.57 9.03 26.33
C THR A 16 17.61 8.22 25.54
N LEU A 17 17.80 8.55 24.27
CA LEU A 17 18.90 8.05 23.43
C LEU A 17 20.17 8.87 23.70
N ILE A 18 21.18 8.24 24.31
CA ILE A 18 22.52 8.81 24.45
C ILE A 18 23.41 8.21 23.36
N PHE A 19 23.90 9.07 22.46
CA PHE A 19 25.00 8.75 21.56
C PHE A 19 26.33 8.96 22.32
N THR A 20 27.14 7.90 22.42
CA THR A 20 28.56 8.01 22.75
C THR A 20 29.36 7.25 21.72
N GLY A 21 30.04 8.00 20.86
CA GLY A 21 31.13 7.49 20.05
C GLY A 21 32.44 7.59 20.82
N CYS A 22 33.28 6.56 20.71
CA CYS A 22 34.72 6.66 20.91
C CYS A 22 35.42 5.78 19.89
N SER A 23 36.27 6.43 19.10
CA SER A 23 37.36 5.86 18.33
C SER A 23 38.51 5.45 19.27
N MET A 24 39.28 4.41 18.92
CA MET A 24 40.74 4.46 18.80
C MET A 24 41.32 3.12 18.36
N ALA A 25 42.50 3.25 17.73
CA ALA A 25 43.23 2.32 16.91
C ALA A 25 44.10 1.31 17.69
N GLY A 26 44.53 0.25 16.99
CA GLY A 26 45.54 -0.71 17.45
C GLY A 26 46.09 -1.56 16.32
N ASN A 27 47.26 -1.16 15.82
CA ASN A 27 48.23 -1.85 14.95
C ASN A 27 48.62 -3.24 15.56
N ASN A 28 49.21 -4.27 14.93
CA ASN A 28 50.03 -4.45 13.73
C ASN A 28 50.22 -5.99 13.54
N GLY A 29 50.46 -6.50 12.33
CA GLY A 29 50.73 -7.94 12.13
C GLY A 29 51.03 -8.32 10.68
N ASN A 30 52.25 -7.99 10.25
CA ASN A 30 52.83 -8.20 8.94
C ASN A 30 53.10 -9.69 8.63
N MET A 31 52.73 -10.20 7.45
CA MET A 31 53.47 -11.23 6.73
C MET A 31 53.37 -10.97 5.22
N ASP A 32 54.56 -10.79 4.65
CA ASP A 32 54.89 -10.51 3.26
C ASP A 32 55.06 -11.83 2.49
N HIS A 33 54.47 -11.92 1.30
CA HIS A 33 54.95 -12.80 0.23
C HIS A 33 54.53 -12.24 -1.14
N GLY A 34 55.52 -11.69 -1.85
CA GLY A 34 55.83 -12.14 -3.21
C GLY A 34 55.10 -11.46 -4.36
N ASP A 35 55.82 -10.54 -5.00
CA ASP A 35 55.62 -10.00 -6.35
C ASP A 35 55.14 -11.05 -7.38
N MET A 36 54.05 -10.73 -8.08
CA MET A 36 53.90 -11.05 -9.50
C MET A 36 53.22 -9.90 -10.23
N ASN A 37 54.00 -9.23 -11.06
CA ASN A 37 53.60 -8.17 -11.96
C ASN A 37 52.92 -8.76 -13.21
N HIS A 38 51.64 -8.42 -13.44
CA HIS A 38 51.01 -8.55 -14.75
C HIS A 38 50.06 -7.38 -15.01
N GLY A 39 50.56 -6.43 -15.80
CA GLY A 39 49.95 -5.88 -17.01
C GLY A 39 48.47 -5.47 -16.98
N ASP A 40 48.27 -4.16 -17.12
CA ASP A 40 47.11 -3.45 -17.66
C ASP A 40 45.98 -4.32 -18.26
N MET A 41 44.87 -4.42 -17.54
CA MET A 41 43.56 -4.61 -18.15
C MET A 41 42.57 -3.57 -17.61
N LYS A 42 42.10 -2.76 -18.56
CA LYS A 42 41.08 -1.73 -18.40
C LYS A 42 39.86 -2.29 -17.66
N LYS A 43 39.47 -1.60 -16.56
CA LYS A 43 38.15 -1.74 -15.96
C LYS A 43 37.10 -1.20 -16.94
N GLU A 44 36.46 -2.08 -17.69
CA GLU A 44 35.19 -1.81 -18.36
C GLU A 44 34.03 -2.50 -17.61
N GLY A 45 32.94 -1.75 -17.47
CA GLY A 45 31.78 -1.96 -16.60
C GLY A 45 31.24 -3.38 -16.44
N SER A 46 31.24 -3.84 -15.19
CA SER A 46 30.27 -4.81 -14.69
C SER A 46 29.05 -4.04 -14.15
N SER A 47 27.83 -4.40 -14.61
CA SER A 47 26.54 -4.32 -13.88
C SER A 47 25.27 -4.15 -14.74
N ASN A 48 25.24 -4.51 -16.04
CA ASN A 48 23.98 -4.40 -16.81
C ASN A 48 23.56 -5.63 -17.64
N MET A 49 24.34 -6.71 -17.65
CA MET A 49 24.04 -7.92 -18.44
C MET A 49 23.23 -8.99 -17.69
N GLY A 50 23.25 -9.01 -16.35
CA GLY A 50 22.57 -10.04 -15.55
C GLY A 50 21.04 -9.88 -15.51
N GLY A 51 20.54 -8.64 -15.49
CA GLY A 51 19.11 -8.35 -15.38
C GLY A 51 18.31 -8.78 -16.60
N MET A 52 18.70 -8.40 -17.82
CA MET A 52 17.95 -8.74 -19.03
C MET A 52 17.92 -10.25 -19.33
N SER A 53 18.83 -11.05 -18.74
CA SER A 53 18.83 -12.50 -18.93
C SER A 53 17.62 -13.20 -18.31
N MET A 54 16.99 -12.62 -17.28
CA MET A 54 15.81 -13.21 -16.62
C MET A 54 14.55 -13.15 -17.51
N MET A 55 14.40 -12.09 -18.30
CA MET A 55 13.27 -11.94 -19.23
C MET A 55 13.27 -12.95 -20.37
N ASN A 56 14.45 -13.47 -20.72
CA ASN A 56 14.63 -14.37 -21.87
C ASN A 56 14.70 -15.85 -21.46
N GLN A 57 14.34 -16.19 -20.20
CA GLN A 57 14.33 -17.57 -19.74
C GLN A 57 13.23 -18.38 -20.41
N LYS A 58 13.52 -19.65 -20.73
CA LYS A 58 12.54 -20.57 -21.30
C LYS A 58 11.48 -20.90 -20.24
N VAL A 59 10.22 -20.56 -20.53
CA VAL A 59 9.08 -20.87 -19.67
C VAL A 59 8.86 -22.39 -19.61
N ASN A 60 8.86 -22.95 -18.41
CA ASN A 60 8.45 -24.33 -18.16
C ASN A 60 6.93 -24.41 -17.97
N LYS A 61 6.19 -24.67 -19.06
CA LYS A 61 4.72 -24.76 -19.03
C LYS A 61 4.17 -25.86 -18.10
N ALA A 62 4.96 -26.89 -17.78
CA ALA A 62 4.53 -27.92 -16.85
C ALA A 62 4.45 -27.41 -15.40
N GLY A 63 5.17 -26.34 -15.07
CA GLY A 63 5.06 -25.66 -13.76
C GLY A 63 3.68 -25.04 -13.53
N ASP A 64 2.91 -24.83 -14.61
CA ASP A 64 1.57 -24.28 -14.54
C ASP A 64 0.48 -25.33 -14.23
N GLN A 65 0.83 -26.61 -14.03
CA GLN A 65 -0.14 -27.72 -13.93
C GLN A 65 -0.13 -28.44 -12.57
N ASN A 66 -1.30 -28.92 -12.13
CA ASN A 66 -1.50 -29.82 -10.97
C ASN A 66 -0.86 -29.36 -9.65
N ARG A 67 -0.76 -28.04 -9.43
CA ARG A 67 -0.25 -27.50 -8.17
C ARG A 67 -1.25 -27.67 -7.04
N LEU A 68 -0.72 -27.93 -5.85
CA LEU A 68 -1.50 -27.95 -4.60
C LEU A 68 -1.44 -26.60 -3.86
N ASN A 69 -0.42 -25.79 -4.13
CA ASN A 69 -0.22 -24.49 -3.51
C ASN A 69 -0.04 -23.40 -4.57
N MET A 70 -0.64 -22.24 -4.30
CA MET A 70 -0.56 -21.05 -5.14
C MET A 70 0.46 -20.03 -4.64
N ASP A 71 0.88 -20.13 -3.39
CA ASP A 71 1.93 -19.29 -2.84
C ASP A 71 3.31 -19.80 -3.26
N THR A 72 4.26 -18.87 -3.40
CA THR A 72 5.68 -19.16 -3.59
C THR A 72 6.47 -18.62 -2.40
N LYS A 73 7.77 -18.93 -2.34
CA LYS A 73 8.63 -18.59 -1.19
C LYS A 73 8.54 -17.12 -0.75
N ASN A 74 8.41 -16.20 -1.71
CA ASN A 74 8.38 -14.76 -1.48
C ASN A 74 7.04 -14.13 -1.86
N VAL A 75 6.04 -14.89 -2.31
CA VAL A 75 4.77 -14.32 -2.81
C VAL A 75 3.57 -15.05 -2.23
N THR A 76 2.67 -14.28 -1.62
CA THR A 76 1.32 -14.74 -1.26
C THR A 76 0.31 -14.27 -2.30
N ARG A 77 -0.61 -15.11 -2.74
CA ARG A 77 -1.62 -14.75 -3.75
C ARG A 77 -3.02 -14.65 -3.16
N ILE A 78 -3.76 -13.60 -3.57
CA ILE A 78 -5.23 -13.58 -3.50
C ILE A 78 -5.77 -14.12 -4.83
N ASP A 79 -6.20 -15.38 -4.85
CA ASP A 79 -6.55 -16.12 -6.08
C ASP A 79 -8.02 -15.88 -6.49
N GLN A 80 -8.40 -14.61 -6.57
CA GLN A 80 -9.77 -14.17 -6.89
C GLN A 80 -9.74 -13.04 -7.92
N ASP A 81 -10.74 -13.04 -8.82
CA ASP A 81 -10.98 -11.92 -9.75
C ASP A 81 -12.26 -11.13 -9.41
N ASP A 82 -13.15 -11.66 -8.57
CA ASP A 82 -14.33 -10.91 -8.12
C ASP A 82 -13.95 -10.00 -6.94
N PRO A 83 -14.20 -8.68 -7.01
CA PRO A 83 -13.79 -7.75 -5.96
C PRO A 83 -14.38 -8.04 -4.58
N VAL A 84 -15.58 -8.61 -4.49
CA VAL A 84 -16.18 -9.01 -3.20
C VAL A 84 -15.33 -10.10 -2.56
N LYS A 85 -14.93 -11.12 -3.34
CA LYS A 85 -14.08 -12.20 -2.86
C LYS A 85 -12.67 -11.74 -2.54
N VAL A 86 -12.08 -10.85 -3.35
CA VAL A 86 -10.78 -10.24 -3.05
C VAL A 86 -10.82 -9.51 -1.70
N ALA A 87 -11.88 -8.73 -1.45
CA ALA A 87 -12.05 -8.02 -0.18
C ALA A 87 -12.18 -8.98 1.01
N VAL A 88 -12.99 -10.05 0.87
CA VAL A 88 -13.14 -11.08 1.88
C VAL A 88 -11.80 -11.78 2.17
N GLU A 89 -11.11 -12.26 1.14
CA GLU A 89 -9.84 -12.99 1.30
C GLU A 89 -8.73 -12.09 1.87
N THR A 90 -8.65 -10.83 1.43
CA THR A 90 -7.76 -9.82 2.01
C THR A 90 -8.06 -9.61 3.49
N SER A 91 -9.34 -9.50 3.86
CA SER A 91 -9.74 -9.31 5.26
C SER A 91 -9.43 -10.51 6.14
N GLN A 92 -9.52 -11.73 5.59
CA GLN A 92 -9.18 -12.97 6.29
C GLN A 92 -7.68 -13.08 6.58
N MET A 93 -6.84 -12.64 5.63
CA MET A 93 -5.39 -12.62 5.81
C MET A 93 -4.94 -11.59 6.84
N ILE A 94 -5.51 -10.39 6.81
CA ILE A 94 -5.07 -9.28 7.69
C ILE A 94 -5.74 -9.35 9.07
N TRP A 95 -7.01 -9.75 9.13
CA TRP A 95 -7.77 -9.94 10.37
C TRP A 95 -8.29 -11.38 10.45
N PRO A 96 -7.47 -12.32 10.94
CA PRO A 96 -7.91 -13.70 11.14
C PRO A 96 -9.11 -13.82 12.08
N ALA A 97 -9.38 -12.82 12.93
CA ALA A 97 -10.51 -12.76 13.84
C ALA A 97 -10.68 -14.00 14.74
N SER A 98 -9.57 -14.66 15.07
CA SER A 98 -9.55 -15.83 15.95
C SER A 98 -9.62 -15.47 17.44
N HIS A 99 -9.35 -14.20 17.80
CA HIS A 99 -9.47 -13.67 19.15
C HIS A 99 -9.64 -12.14 19.11
N GLU A 100 -9.90 -11.50 20.25
CA GLU A 100 -10.19 -10.05 20.31
C GLU A 100 -9.06 -9.16 19.75
N GLY A 101 -7.81 -9.59 19.94
CA GLY A 101 -6.62 -8.87 19.49
C GLY A 101 -6.50 -8.72 17.97
N ASN A 102 -7.07 -9.64 17.19
CA ASN A 102 -6.96 -9.66 15.74
C ASN A 102 -8.30 -9.53 15.00
N ARG A 103 -9.32 -8.99 15.70
CA ARG A 103 -10.57 -8.48 15.10
C ARG A 103 -10.40 -7.01 14.70
N PRO A 104 -11.02 -6.58 13.58
CA PRO A 104 -10.99 -5.18 13.19
C PRO A 104 -11.80 -4.31 14.17
N GLY A 105 -11.52 -3.01 14.20
CA GLY A 105 -12.37 -2.03 14.90
C GLY A 105 -13.64 -1.76 14.10
N THR A 106 -13.50 -1.23 12.88
CA THR A 106 -14.64 -0.85 12.01
C THR A 106 -14.43 -1.40 10.60
N VAL A 107 -15.48 -1.92 9.98
CA VAL A 107 -15.47 -2.30 8.56
C VAL A 107 -16.05 -1.16 7.71
N LEU A 108 -15.36 -0.80 6.63
CA LEU A 108 -15.93 0.07 5.60
C LEU A 108 -16.74 -0.80 4.65
N LEU A 109 -17.99 -0.42 4.36
CA LEU A 109 -18.81 -1.09 3.35
C LEU A 109 -18.97 -0.14 2.16
N GLY A 110 -18.31 -0.47 1.05
CA GLY A 110 -18.32 0.30 -0.20
C GLY A 110 -19.33 -0.25 -1.22
N VAL A 111 -19.82 0.63 -2.09
CA VAL A 111 -20.74 0.23 -3.18
C VAL A 111 -19.93 -0.41 -4.30
N LYS A 112 -20.21 -1.67 -4.65
CA LYS A 112 -19.54 -2.37 -5.76
C LYS A 112 -19.68 -1.55 -7.05
N ASP A 113 -18.60 -1.48 -7.83
CA ASP A 113 -18.48 -0.75 -9.09
C ASP A 113 -18.53 0.79 -8.98
N ASP A 114 -18.34 1.34 -7.76
CA ASP A 114 -18.20 2.78 -7.49
C ASP A 114 -16.81 3.14 -6.93
N TRP A 115 -15.76 2.81 -7.69
CA TRP A 115 -14.37 3.03 -7.29
C TRP A 115 -14.08 4.48 -6.88
N LYS A 116 -14.76 5.46 -7.48
CA LYS A 116 -14.55 6.89 -7.18
C LYS A 116 -15.03 7.24 -5.78
N THR A 117 -16.00 6.52 -5.24
CA THR A 117 -16.43 6.62 -3.84
C THR A 117 -15.57 5.75 -2.93
N ASN A 118 -15.25 4.52 -3.35
CA ASN A 118 -14.56 3.54 -2.51
C ASN A 118 -13.07 3.85 -2.29
N LEU A 119 -12.38 4.34 -3.31
CA LEU A 119 -10.94 4.57 -3.26
C LEU A 119 -10.54 5.61 -2.19
N PRO A 120 -11.11 6.83 -2.13
CA PRO A 120 -10.77 7.75 -1.04
C PRO A 120 -11.18 7.21 0.34
N ALA A 121 -12.13 6.27 0.42
CA ALA A 121 -12.63 5.76 1.70
C ALA A 121 -11.59 4.91 2.43
N VAL A 122 -10.66 4.28 1.70
CA VAL A 122 -9.60 3.49 2.33
C VAL A 122 -8.66 4.34 3.19
N THR A 123 -8.72 5.68 3.11
CA THR A 123 -8.07 6.59 4.09
C THR A 123 -8.47 6.29 5.55
N LEU A 124 -9.62 5.64 5.74
CA LEU A 124 -10.15 5.26 7.03
C LEU A 124 -9.78 3.82 7.44
N VAL A 125 -8.93 3.10 6.71
CA VAL A 125 -8.54 1.70 7.03
C VAL A 125 -7.71 1.61 8.30
N HIS A 126 -6.59 2.35 8.40
CA HIS A 126 -5.71 2.32 9.56
C HIS A 126 -6.31 3.07 10.75
N HIS A 127 -6.38 4.39 10.66
CA HIS A 127 -6.89 5.23 11.74
C HIS A 127 -8.19 5.91 11.30
N PRO A 128 -9.22 6.02 12.15
CA PRO A 128 -9.33 5.53 13.53
C PRO A 128 -9.80 4.06 13.64
N ASN A 129 -10.03 3.39 12.51
CA ASN A 129 -10.89 2.20 12.47
C ASN A 129 -10.17 0.87 12.63
N ASN A 130 -8.97 0.73 12.07
CA ASN A 130 -8.28 -0.54 11.92
C ASN A 130 -9.19 -1.66 11.37
N GLY A 131 -9.58 -1.56 10.10
CA GLY A 131 -10.40 -2.59 9.47
C GLY A 131 -10.51 -2.50 7.95
N PRO A 132 -11.02 -3.56 7.30
CA PRO A 132 -11.05 -3.69 5.85
C PRO A 132 -12.14 -2.83 5.21
N LEU A 133 -12.02 -2.66 3.89
CA LEU A 133 -13.15 -2.35 3.02
C LEU A 133 -13.73 -3.64 2.45
N LEU A 134 -15.03 -3.86 2.65
CA LEU A 134 -15.82 -4.90 1.99
C LEU A 134 -16.81 -4.26 1.00
N TYR A 135 -17.37 -5.08 0.10
CA TYR A 135 -18.27 -4.60 -0.94
C TYR A 135 -19.71 -5.08 -0.76
N ALA A 136 -20.66 -4.20 -1.06
CA ALA A 136 -22.07 -4.52 -1.19
C ALA A 136 -22.67 -3.79 -2.40
N SER A 137 -23.88 -4.19 -2.82
CA SER A 137 -24.64 -3.44 -3.79
C SER A 137 -25.46 -2.35 -3.09
N LYS A 138 -25.85 -1.31 -3.83
CA LYS A 138 -26.64 -0.19 -3.30
C LYS A 138 -27.86 -0.62 -2.45
N ASN A 139 -28.52 -1.72 -2.82
CA ASN A 139 -29.76 -2.17 -2.19
C ASN A 139 -29.64 -3.49 -1.41
N SER A 140 -28.47 -4.15 -1.41
CA SER A 140 -28.31 -5.48 -0.82
C SER A 140 -26.87 -5.79 -0.43
N ILE A 141 -26.72 -6.58 0.63
CA ILE A 141 -25.42 -7.11 1.05
C ILE A 141 -25.31 -8.55 0.52
N PRO A 142 -24.30 -8.88 -0.32
CA PRO A 142 -24.03 -10.24 -0.74
C PRO A 142 -23.79 -11.18 0.44
N LYS A 143 -24.06 -12.47 0.26
CA LYS A 143 -23.93 -13.46 1.33
C LYS A 143 -22.49 -13.51 1.85
N GLU A 144 -21.52 -13.51 0.94
CA GLU A 144 -20.08 -13.53 1.23
C GLU A 144 -19.68 -12.35 2.13
N THR A 145 -20.16 -11.15 1.82
CA THR A 145 -19.89 -9.95 2.62
C THR A 145 -20.55 -10.02 3.99
N MET A 146 -21.80 -10.49 4.07
CA MET A 146 -22.50 -10.61 5.36
C MET A 146 -21.88 -11.69 6.26
N ASP A 147 -21.50 -12.83 5.69
CA ASP A 147 -20.80 -13.89 6.41
C ASP A 147 -19.45 -13.37 6.92
N GLU A 148 -18.72 -12.61 6.11
CA GLU A 148 -17.43 -12.04 6.49
C GLU A 148 -17.58 -10.97 7.58
N LEU A 149 -18.58 -10.10 7.51
CA LEU A 149 -18.90 -9.16 8.59
C LEU A 149 -19.17 -9.87 9.92
N LYS A 150 -19.89 -10.99 9.89
CA LYS A 150 -20.16 -11.82 11.07
C LYS A 150 -18.90 -12.50 11.59
N ARG A 151 -18.06 -13.03 10.69
CA ARG A 151 -16.78 -13.67 11.03
C ARG A 151 -15.82 -12.67 11.67
N LEU A 152 -15.67 -11.48 11.07
CA LEU A 152 -14.83 -10.40 11.58
C LEU A 152 -15.33 -9.89 12.93
N ASN A 153 -16.65 -9.82 13.11
CA ASN A 153 -17.30 -9.31 14.32
C ASN A 153 -16.64 -8.01 14.78
N PRO A 154 -16.77 -6.87 14.07
CA PRO A 154 -15.97 -5.68 14.33
C PRO A 154 -16.18 -5.17 15.76
N LYS A 155 -15.12 -4.73 16.43
CA LYS A 155 -15.18 -4.32 17.85
C LYS A 155 -15.91 -2.99 18.07
N GLY A 156 -15.94 -2.16 17.04
CA GLY A 156 -16.29 -0.75 17.12
C GLY A 156 -15.08 0.09 17.51
N SER A 157 -14.75 1.13 16.74
CA SER A 157 -13.66 2.04 17.11
C SER A 157 -14.08 2.97 18.24
N GLU A 158 -13.39 2.94 19.39
CA GLU A 158 -13.68 3.84 20.53
C GLU A 158 -13.57 5.32 20.15
N LYS A 159 -12.56 5.67 19.35
CA LYS A 159 -12.35 7.03 18.82
C LYS A 159 -13.48 7.48 17.89
N ASN A 160 -14.26 6.53 17.40
CA ASN A 160 -15.43 6.76 16.58
C ASN A 160 -16.70 6.23 17.27
N HIS A 161 -16.81 6.43 18.59
CA HIS A 161 -18.01 6.12 19.37
C HIS A 161 -18.51 4.66 19.23
N GLY A 162 -17.62 3.69 19.01
CA GLY A 162 -17.98 2.27 18.87
C GLY A 162 -18.70 1.94 17.56
N ILE A 163 -18.62 2.77 16.52
CA ILE A 163 -19.13 2.43 15.17
C ILE A 163 -18.40 1.17 14.67
N GLN A 164 -19.17 0.17 14.24
CA GLN A 164 -18.67 -1.13 13.74
C GLN A 164 -18.67 -1.21 12.21
N VAL A 165 -19.60 -0.51 11.55
CA VAL A 165 -19.66 -0.43 10.09
C VAL A 165 -19.85 1.01 9.64
N ILE A 166 -19.07 1.45 8.65
CA ILE A 166 -19.29 2.73 7.96
C ILE A 166 -19.74 2.43 6.54
N LEU A 167 -20.97 2.81 6.21
CA LEU A 167 -21.47 2.79 4.84
C LEU A 167 -20.83 3.94 4.06
N VAL A 168 -20.18 3.63 2.95
CA VAL A 168 -19.52 4.62 2.09
C VAL A 168 -20.25 4.71 0.76
N GLY A 169 -20.89 5.86 0.51
CA GLY A 169 -21.64 6.12 -0.72
C GLY A 169 -23.16 6.05 -0.55
N ASP A 170 -23.86 5.89 -1.68
CA ASP A 170 -25.32 5.92 -1.77
C ASP A 170 -25.92 4.52 -1.59
N PHE A 171 -26.01 4.06 -0.35
CA PHE A 171 -26.78 2.87 0.03
C PHE A 171 -28.24 3.22 0.33
N SER A 172 -29.15 2.27 0.11
CA SER A 172 -30.53 2.36 0.56
C SER A 172 -30.65 2.15 2.08
N ASP A 173 -31.74 2.65 2.65
CA ASP A 173 -32.07 2.44 4.08
C ASP A 173 -32.22 0.95 4.43
N SER A 174 -32.58 0.10 3.45
CA SER A 174 -32.67 -1.35 3.65
C SER A 174 -31.32 -1.99 3.99
N VAL A 175 -30.22 -1.52 3.42
CA VAL A 175 -28.86 -2.02 3.74
C VAL A 175 -28.48 -1.63 5.17
N ARG A 176 -28.72 -0.37 5.57
CA ARG A 176 -28.53 0.06 6.96
C ARG A 176 -29.34 -0.79 7.91
N LYS A 177 -30.64 -0.97 7.62
CA LYS A 177 -31.54 -1.77 8.46
C LYS A 177 -31.05 -3.22 8.58
N GLN A 178 -30.58 -3.84 7.49
CA GLN A 178 -30.04 -5.21 7.53
C GLN A 178 -28.87 -5.33 8.52
N LEU A 179 -27.96 -4.35 8.56
CA LEU A 179 -26.82 -4.34 9.50
C LEU A 179 -27.25 -4.08 10.95
N GLU A 180 -28.17 -3.14 11.16
CA GLU A 180 -28.72 -2.83 12.49
C GLU A 180 -29.52 -4.00 13.07
N ASP A 181 -30.27 -4.73 12.22
CA ASP A 181 -30.97 -5.97 12.60
C ASP A 181 -29.99 -7.11 12.96
N GLN A 182 -28.71 -7.04 12.55
CA GLN A 182 -27.63 -7.90 13.06
C GLN A 182 -26.98 -7.37 14.36
N GLY A 183 -27.49 -6.28 14.93
CA GLY A 183 -26.98 -5.66 16.16
C GLY A 183 -25.73 -4.79 15.95
N MET A 184 -25.37 -4.44 14.71
CA MET A 184 -24.19 -3.63 14.43
C MET A 184 -24.48 -2.14 14.57
N LYS A 185 -23.52 -1.38 15.10
CA LYS A 185 -23.58 0.09 15.10
C LYS A 185 -23.07 0.66 13.78
N VAL A 186 -23.92 1.40 13.07
CA VAL A 186 -23.66 1.84 11.68
C VAL A 186 -23.61 3.36 11.55
N ASP A 187 -22.58 3.86 10.87
CA ASP A 187 -22.48 5.25 10.41
C ASP A 187 -22.45 5.33 8.87
N THR A 188 -22.56 6.52 8.31
CA THR A 188 -22.60 6.72 6.86
C THR A 188 -21.82 7.95 6.43
N VAL A 189 -20.95 7.78 5.44
CA VAL A 189 -20.29 8.88 4.73
C VAL A 189 -20.77 8.88 3.29
N ARG A 190 -21.55 9.90 2.93
CA ARG A 190 -22.16 10.04 1.60
C ARG A 190 -21.92 11.43 1.03
N GLY A 191 -21.28 11.49 -0.14
CA GLY A 191 -21.21 12.68 -0.97
C GLY A 191 -22.31 12.76 -2.02
N VAL A 192 -22.53 13.94 -2.58
CA VAL A 192 -23.41 14.14 -3.76
C VAL A 192 -22.71 13.83 -5.08
N ASN A 193 -21.38 13.80 -5.07
CA ASN A 193 -20.51 13.42 -6.17
C ASN A 193 -19.18 12.87 -5.59
N PRO A 194 -18.28 12.26 -6.40
CA PRO A 194 -17.04 11.70 -5.88
C PRO A 194 -16.10 12.70 -5.19
N ALA A 195 -16.00 13.94 -5.67
CA ALA A 195 -15.17 14.96 -5.04
C ALA A 195 -15.71 15.37 -3.66
N ASP A 196 -17.04 15.48 -3.53
CA ASP A 196 -17.72 15.71 -2.24
C ASP A 196 -17.51 14.52 -1.28
N THR A 197 -17.60 13.28 -1.78
CA THR A 197 -17.32 12.10 -0.95
C THR A 197 -15.89 12.11 -0.42
N ALA A 198 -14.90 12.37 -1.28
CA ALA A 198 -13.50 12.50 -0.87
C ALA A 198 -13.28 13.62 0.18
N ALA A 199 -13.88 14.80 -0.03
CA ALA A 199 -13.82 15.91 0.91
C ALA A 199 -14.49 15.60 2.26
N LYS A 200 -15.57 14.82 2.26
CA LYS A 200 -16.25 14.34 3.47
C LYS A 200 -15.44 13.29 4.20
N LEU A 201 -14.74 12.41 3.50
CA LEU A 201 -13.84 11.42 4.09
C LEU A 201 -12.62 12.08 4.74
N ASP A 202 -12.03 13.10 4.11
CA ASP A 202 -10.99 13.97 4.72
C ASP A 202 -11.50 14.61 6.02
N ALA A 203 -12.71 15.18 6.01
CA ALA A 203 -13.32 15.75 7.20
C ALA A 203 -13.66 14.70 8.28
N TYR A 204 -14.09 13.51 7.87
CA TYR A 204 -14.40 12.39 8.76
C TYR A 204 -13.13 11.90 9.47
N TYR A 205 -12.06 11.70 8.71
CA TYR A 205 -10.74 11.37 9.24
C TYR A 205 -10.30 12.43 10.25
N ALA A 206 -10.37 13.72 9.90
CA ALA A 206 -9.93 14.78 10.80
C ALA A 206 -10.75 14.85 12.10
N LYS A 207 -12.07 14.68 12.00
CA LYS A 207 -12.97 14.67 13.17
C LYS A 207 -12.65 13.52 14.12
N THR A 208 -12.41 12.33 13.58
CA THR A 208 -12.23 11.11 14.37
C THR A 208 -10.80 10.89 14.84
N SER A 209 -9.82 11.45 14.10
CA SER A 209 -8.41 11.39 14.48
C SER A 209 -7.97 12.54 15.39
N GLY A 210 -8.67 13.67 15.34
CA GLY A 210 -8.34 14.88 16.09
C GLY A 210 -7.33 15.79 15.40
N ASP A 211 -6.88 15.44 14.18
CA ASP A 211 -5.94 16.26 13.41
C ASP A 211 -6.32 16.31 11.92
N LEU A 212 -6.10 17.46 11.29
CA LEU A 212 -6.29 17.63 9.85
C LEU A 212 -4.93 17.53 9.14
N PRO A 213 -4.65 16.42 8.42
CA PRO A 213 -3.36 16.21 7.77
C PRO A 213 -2.99 17.36 6.85
N GLN A 214 -1.80 17.95 7.00
CA GLN A 214 -1.37 19.07 6.14
C GLN A 214 -1.06 18.62 4.71
N SER A 215 -0.57 17.40 4.55
CA SER A 215 -0.25 16.80 3.25
C SER A 215 -1.50 16.12 2.65
N VAL A 216 -1.66 16.21 1.34
CA VAL A 216 -2.81 15.67 0.59
C VAL A 216 -2.33 15.10 -0.74
N ILE A 217 -2.86 13.93 -1.12
CA ILE A 217 -2.72 13.41 -2.47
C ILE A 217 -3.86 13.94 -3.32
N VAL A 218 -3.55 14.36 -4.55
CA VAL A 218 -4.54 14.71 -5.56
C VAL A 218 -4.42 13.75 -6.73
N GLY A 219 -5.51 13.06 -7.05
CA GLY A 219 -5.59 12.09 -8.14
C GLY A 219 -6.67 12.44 -9.16
N SER A 220 -6.53 11.91 -10.38
CA SER A 220 -7.53 12.07 -11.43
C SER A 220 -8.77 11.22 -11.15
N MET A 221 -9.96 11.80 -11.35
CA MET A 221 -11.24 11.07 -11.39
C MET A 221 -11.47 10.34 -12.71
N ASP A 222 -10.75 10.74 -13.77
CA ASP A 222 -11.04 10.32 -15.13
C ASP A 222 -10.21 9.09 -15.53
N VAL A 223 -9.04 8.92 -14.90
CA VAL A 223 -8.05 7.89 -15.28
C VAL A 223 -7.60 7.12 -14.02
N PRO A 224 -8.37 6.11 -13.56
CA PRO A 224 -8.17 5.46 -12.26
C PRO A 224 -6.77 4.88 -12.08
N GLU A 225 -6.19 4.30 -13.14
CA GLU A 225 -4.92 3.59 -13.07
C GLU A 225 -3.71 4.48 -12.69
N TYR A 226 -3.80 5.81 -12.86
CA TYR A 226 -2.79 6.74 -12.34
C TYR A 226 -3.04 7.15 -10.88
N THR A 227 -4.26 7.01 -10.39
CA THR A 227 -4.67 7.32 -9.02
C THR A 227 -4.55 6.11 -8.09
N LEU A 228 -4.72 4.89 -8.62
CA LEU A 228 -4.62 3.61 -7.89
C LEU A 228 -3.40 3.48 -6.97
N PRO A 229 -2.19 3.98 -7.33
CA PRO A 229 -1.04 3.93 -6.42
C PRO A 229 -1.26 4.61 -5.06
N ALA A 230 -2.19 5.57 -4.97
CA ALA A 230 -2.56 6.23 -3.72
C ALA A 230 -3.20 5.29 -2.70
N THR A 231 -3.92 4.26 -3.15
CA THR A 231 -4.74 3.36 -2.34
C THR A 231 -3.99 2.82 -1.12
N ASN A 232 -2.81 2.24 -1.35
CA ASN A 232 -2.01 1.66 -0.28
C ASN A 232 -1.37 2.75 0.61
N TRP A 233 -1.07 3.93 0.07
CA TRP A 233 -0.52 5.00 0.91
C TRP A 233 -1.59 5.51 1.88
N ILE A 234 -2.76 5.90 1.37
CA ILE A 234 -3.81 6.52 2.20
C ILE A 234 -4.40 5.53 3.21
N ALA A 235 -4.37 4.22 2.93
CA ALA A 235 -4.78 3.21 3.89
C ALA A 235 -3.81 3.03 5.05
N HIS A 236 -2.56 3.44 4.90
CA HIS A 236 -1.52 3.31 5.91
C HIS A 236 -1.20 4.64 6.62
N MET A 237 -1.19 5.73 5.86
CA MET A 237 -0.69 7.04 6.24
C MET A 237 -1.83 8.08 6.31
N PRO A 238 -1.67 9.16 7.11
CA PRO A 238 -2.76 10.08 7.40
C PRO A 238 -3.20 10.91 6.20
N GLU A 239 -2.40 11.05 5.15
CA GLU A 239 -2.75 11.91 4.00
C GLU A 239 -3.99 11.39 3.26
N PRO A 240 -5.04 12.22 3.09
CA PRO A 240 -6.21 11.82 2.34
C PRO A 240 -5.94 11.90 0.83
N LEU A 241 -6.84 11.29 0.06
CA LEU A 241 -6.97 11.55 -1.37
C LEU A 241 -8.11 12.54 -1.64
N LEU A 242 -7.82 13.58 -2.41
CA LEU A 242 -8.80 14.43 -3.05
C LEU A 242 -8.75 14.26 -4.57
N PHE A 243 -9.83 14.66 -5.23
CA PHE A 243 -10.03 14.41 -6.65
C PHE A 243 -9.95 15.67 -7.51
N VAL A 244 -9.42 15.52 -8.72
CA VAL A 244 -9.46 16.53 -9.78
C VAL A 244 -9.90 15.91 -11.10
N GLY A 245 -10.48 16.72 -11.99
CA GLY A 245 -10.61 16.34 -13.38
C GLY A 245 -9.30 16.61 -14.12
N LYS A 246 -9.21 16.18 -15.39
CA LYS A 246 -8.04 16.47 -16.23
C LYS A 246 -7.67 17.96 -16.28
N ASP A 247 -8.69 18.82 -16.44
CA ASP A 247 -8.53 20.25 -16.71
C ASP A 247 -9.29 21.15 -15.74
N ASN A 248 -9.76 20.62 -14.60
CA ASN A 248 -10.45 21.41 -13.57
C ASN A 248 -10.17 20.90 -12.15
N VAL A 249 -10.23 21.81 -11.18
CA VAL A 249 -10.29 21.48 -9.75
C VAL A 249 -11.75 21.63 -9.28
N PRO A 250 -12.41 20.55 -8.83
CA PRO A 250 -13.75 20.62 -8.25
C PRO A 250 -13.80 21.56 -7.05
N LYS A 251 -14.95 22.23 -6.87
CA LYS A 251 -15.17 23.15 -5.74
C LYS A 251 -14.97 22.45 -4.39
N GLU A 252 -15.39 21.20 -4.28
CA GLU A 252 -15.29 20.39 -3.08
C GLU A 252 -13.84 20.13 -2.69
N THR A 253 -12.97 19.89 -3.69
CA THR A 253 -11.52 19.77 -3.50
C THR A 253 -10.91 21.09 -3.05
N ILE A 254 -11.31 22.22 -3.68
CA ILE A 254 -10.87 23.56 -3.25
C ILE A 254 -11.25 23.83 -1.79
N ASP A 255 -12.51 23.55 -1.44
CA ASP A 255 -13.02 23.81 -0.09
C ASP A 255 -12.32 22.92 0.95
N ALA A 256 -12.01 21.66 0.63
CA ALA A 256 -11.21 20.79 1.48
C ALA A 256 -9.76 21.27 1.66
N LEU A 257 -9.12 21.77 0.59
CA LEU A 257 -7.76 22.33 0.67
C LEU A 257 -7.72 23.63 1.50
N LYS A 258 -8.72 24.50 1.37
CA LYS A 258 -8.82 25.75 2.16
C LYS A 258 -8.88 25.52 3.66
N LYS A 259 -9.38 24.37 4.13
CA LYS A 259 -9.35 24.00 5.56
C LYS A 259 -7.92 23.94 6.13
N ARG A 260 -6.92 23.72 5.26
CA ARG A 260 -5.48 23.77 5.59
C ARG A 260 -4.91 25.19 5.51
N LYS A 261 -5.76 26.22 5.55
CA LYS A 261 -5.40 27.65 5.56
C LYS A 261 -4.47 28.04 4.40
N ASN A 262 -4.68 27.43 3.22
CA ASN A 262 -3.87 27.59 2.01
C ASN A 262 -2.37 27.27 2.22
N LYS A 263 -2.07 26.32 3.12
CA LYS A 263 -0.71 25.85 3.43
C LYS A 263 -0.56 24.34 3.24
N ALA A 264 -1.43 23.73 2.42
CA ALA A 264 -1.36 22.30 2.15
C ALA A 264 -0.02 21.91 1.49
N ASN A 265 0.45 20.69 1.72
CA ASN A 265 1.44 20.06 0.84
C ASN A 265 0.70 19.14 -0.12
N ILE A 266 0.60 19.53 -1.38
CA ILE A 266 -0.25 18.89 -2.38
C ILE A 266 0.62 18.01 -3.29
N TYR A 267 0.33 16.72 -3.34
CA TYR A 267 1.03 15.76 -4.18
C TYR A 267 0.13 15.28 -5.31
N ILE A 268 0.38 15.75 -6.53
CA ILE A 268 -0.34 15.29 -7.72
C ILE A 268 0.23 13.94 -8.14
N LEU A 269 -0.62 12.92 -8.24
CA LEU A 269 -0.27 11.64 -8.88
C LEU A 269 -0.70 11.65 -10.35
N GLY A 270 0.27 11.46 -11.23
CA GLY A 270 0.04 11.30 -12.67
C GLY A 270 0.70 12.39 -13.54
N PRO A 271 0.92 12.08 -14.82
CA PRO A 271 1.52 13.00 -15.78
C PRO A 271 0.56 14.13 -16.19
N LYS A 272 1.11 15.14 -16.87
CA LYS A 272 0.33 16.29 -17.37
C LYS A 272 -0.78 15.93 -18.36
N SER A 273 -0.71 14.77 -18.99
CA SER A 273 -1.77 14.25 -19.88
C SER A 273 -3.02 13.81 -19.11
N VAL A 274 -2.89 13.52 -17.81
CA VAL A 274 -3.92 13.01 -16.90
C VAL A 274 -4.41 14.09 -15.93
N VAL A 275 -3.50 14.93 -15.42
CA VAL A 275 -3.82 16.13 -14.63
C VAL A 275 -3.00 17.29 -15.18
N SER A 276 -3.64 18.22 -15.88
CA SER A 276 -2.93 19.21 -16.70
C SER A 276 -2.15 20.24 -15.88
N ALA A 277 -1.31 21.01 -16.58
CA ALA A 277 -0.50 22.05 -15.94
C ALA A 277 -1.35 23.23 -15.43
N SER A 278 -2.54 23.46 -16.00
CA SER A 278 -3.48 24.46 -15.49
C SER A 278 -4.06 24.05 -14.13
N VAL A 279 -4.41 22.77 -13.96
CA VAL A 279 -4.84 22.22 -12.66
C VAL A 279 -3.74 22.36 -11.61
N GLU A 280 -2.49 22.03 -11.96
CA GLU A 280 -1.34 22.22 -11.05
C GLU A 280 -1.18 23.69 -10.62
N LYS A 281 -1.26 24.62 -11.58
CA LYS A 281 -1.19 26.06 -11.30
C LYS A 281 -2.36 26.57 -10.45
N GLU A 282 -3.55 26.00 -10.61
CA GLU A 282 -4.70 26.34 -9.76
C GLU A 282 -4.49 25.84 -8.32
N LEU A 283 -3.96 24.62 -8.15
CA LEU A 283 -3.67 24.04 -6.84
C LEU A 283 -2.61 24.81 -6.05
N ASP A 284 -1.65 25.48 -6.72
CA ASP A 284 -0.63 26.33 -6.09
C ASP A 284 -1.23 27.47 -5.24
N GLN A 285 -2.48 27.87 -5.50
CA GLN A 285 -3.18 28.88 -4.69
C GLN A 285 -3.50 28.39 -3.28
N TYR A 286 -3.49 27.07 -3.05
CA TYR A 286 -3.92 26.43 -1.81
C TYR A 286 -2.78 25.74 -1.05
N GLY A 287 -1.56 25.76 -1.58
CA GLY A 287 -0.42 25.09 -0.96
C GLY A 287 0.78 24.91 -1.87
N LYS A 288 1.78 24.18 -1.38
CA LYS A 288 2.96 23.80 -2.18
C LYS A 288 2.62 22.55 -2.97
N VAL A 289 2.70 22.63 -4.31
CA VAL A 289 2.40 21.49 -5.17
C VAL A 289 3.69 20.77 -5.59
N LYS A 290 3.65 19.44 -5.55
CA LYS A 290 4.67 18.56 -6.12
C LYS A 290 3.98 17.50 -6.97
N ARG A 291 4.52 17.24 -8.15
CA ARG A 291 4.02 16.19 -9.05
C ARG A 291 4.88 14.94 -8.96
N ILE A 292 4.22 13.79 -8.87
CA ILE A 292 4.80 12.46 -8.94
C ILE A 292 4.20 11.81 -10.18
N SER A 293 5.03 11.50 -11.17
CA SER A 293 4.52 11.04 -12.47
C SER A 293 5.46 10.05 -13.16
N GLY A 294 4.87 9.01 -13.75
CA GLY A 294 5.46 8.17 -14.78
C GLY A 294 4.75 8.34 -16.12
N LYS A 295 5.33 7.81 -17.20
CA LYS A 295 4.75 7.89 -18.56
C LYS A 295 3.57 6.93 -18.75
N THR A 296 3.62 5.80 -18.05
CA THR A 296 2.59 4.76 -18.01
C THR A 296 2.05 4.62 -16.58
N PRO A 297 0.87 4.00 -16.37
CA PRO A 297 0.34 3.74 -15.03
C PRO A 297 1.29 2.92 -14.16
N GLU A 298 1.98 1.96 -14.77
CA GLU A 298 3.02 1.16 -14.13
C GLU A 298 4.22 2.02 -13.70
N GLU A 299 4.82 2.78 -14.63
CA GLU A 299 5.92 3.69 -14.29
C GLU A 299 5.51 4.74 -13.24
N ASN A 300 4.23 5.13 -13.22
CA ASN A 300 3.68 6.04 -12.22
C ASN A 300 3.62 5.40 -10.84
N ALA A 301 3.19 4.14 -10.75
CA ALA A 301 3.22 3.37 -9.52
C ALA A 301 4.67 3.18 -9.00
N ILE A 302 5.61 2.87 -9.90
CA ILE A 302 7.05 2.77 -9.57
C ILE A 302 7.58 4.13 -9.09
N ALA A 303 7.23 5.22 -9.78
CA ALA A 303 7.64 6.57 -9.40
C ALA A 303 7.15 6.92 -8.00
N PHE A 304 5.91 6.56 -7.64
CA PHE A 304 5.38 6.80 -6.30
C PHE A 304 6.03 5.91 -5.24
N ALA A 305 6.26 4.63 -5.53
CA ALA A 305 6.96 3.71 -4.62
C ALA A 305 8.39 4.19 -4.29
N LYS A 306 9.10 4.79 -5.25
CA LYS A 306 10.43 5.38 -5.02
C LYS A 306 10.39 6.75 -4.36
N TYR A 307 9.26 7.44 -4.42
CA TYR A 307 9.20 8.85 -4.02
C TYR A 307 9.35 9.01 -2.51
N LYS A 308 10.16 9.99 -2.10
CA LYS A 308 10.26 10.44 -0.70
C LYS A 308 10.45 11.95 -0.63
N ASP A 309 9.52 12.63 0.00
CA ASP A 309 9.68 14.01 0.41
C ASP A 309 10.40 14.08 1.76
N LYS A 310 11.66 14.52 1.76
CA LYS A 310 12.47 14.62 2.99
C LYS A 310 11.92 15.66 3.98
N SER A 311 11.19 16.66 3.49
CA SER A 311 10.69 17.79 4.30
C SER A 311 9.40 17.44 5.05
N THR A 312 8.44 16.83 4.36
CA THR A 312 7.14 16.45 4.94
C THR A 312 7.09 14.99 5.41
N LYS A 313 8.11 14.20 5.06
CA LYS A 313 8.18 12.73 5.25
C LYS A 313 7.18 11.93 4.40
N PHE A 314 6.41 12.59 3.53
CA PHE A 314 5.49 11.94 2.59
C PHE A 314 6.23 11.04 1.58
N GLY A 315 5.60 9.93 1.18
CA GLY A 315 6.12 8.98 0.20
C GLY A 315 6.84 7.77 0.81
N TRP A 316 6.86 6.68 0.05
CA TRP A 316 7.38 5.38 0.43
C TRP A 316 8.91 5.37 0.56
N GLY A 317 9.62 5.89 -0.43
CA GLY A 317 11.09 5.88 -0.45
C GLY A 317 11.70 4.49 -0.60
N ILE A 318 11.02 3.58 -1.29
CA ILE A 318 11.48 2.20 -1.51
C ILE A 318 12.49 2.21 -2.66
N THR A 319 13.76 2.28 -2.31
CA THR A 319 14.89 2.27 -3.25
C THR A 319 15.97 1.24 -2.90
N GLU A 320 15.79 0.50 -1.81
CA GLU A 320 16.70 -0.51 -1.30
C GLU A 320 15.92 -1.80 -0.98
N PRO A 321 16.56 -2.96 -0.82
CA PRO A 321 15.88 -4.20 -0.44
C PRO A 321 15.24 -4.17 0.97
N GLY A 322 14.31 -5.08 1.24
CA GLY A 322 13.71 -5.30 2.56
C GLY A 322 12.27 -4.85 2.71
N HIS A 323 11.46 -4.94 1.66
CA HIS A 323 10.10 -4.38 1.64
C HIS A 323 9.03 -5.37 1.18
N GLY A 324 7.81 -5.15 1.66
CA GLY A 324 6.61 -5.71 1.06
C GLY A 324 6.25 -4.97 -0.22
N LEU A 325 5.62 -5.64 -1.18
CA LEU A 325 5.03 -5.05 -2.40
C LEU A 325 3.65 -5.68 -2.65
N THR A 326 2.74 -4.94 -3.27
CA THR A 326 1.46 -5.48 -3.74
C THR A 326 1.40 -5.33 -5.25
N PHE A 327 1.10 -6.39 -5.98
CA PHE A 327 0.92 -6.37 -7.43
C PHE A 327 -0.54 -6.54 -7.77
N ASN A 328 -1.04 -5.65 -8.62
CA ASN A 328 -2.38 -5.73 -9.20
C ASN A 328 -2.32 -5.35 -10.67
N ARG A 329 -3.37 -5.64 -11.43
CA ARG A 329 -3.48 -5.16 -12.81
C ARG A 329 -3.95 -3.72 -12.89
N THR A 330 -3.54 -3.01 -13.93
CA THR A 330 -4.00 -1.64 -14.24
C THR A 330 -5.52 -1.54 -14.40
N ASP A 331 -6.18 -2.59 -14.88
CA ASP A 331 -7.61 -2.64 -15.16
C ASP A 331 -8.45 -3.28 -14.04
N ASN A 332 -7.84 -3.69 -12.92
CA ASN A 332 -8.52 -4.34 -11.81
C ASN A 332 -8.72 -3.38 -10.62
N VAL A 333 -9.44 -2.28 -10.86
CA VAL A 333 -9.52 -1.11 -9.97
C VAL A 333 -10.08 -1.45 -8.58
N GLU A 334 -11.22 -2.13 -8.50
CA GLU A 334 -11.86 -2.46 -7.20
C GLU A 334 -11.02 -3.46 -6.39
N SER A 335 -10.35 -4.41 -7.04
CA SER A 335 -9.45 -5.33 -6.34
C SER A 335 -8.21 -4.64 -5.77
N ALA A 336 -7.68 -3.60 -6.45
CA ALA A 336 -6.64 -2.74 -5.86
C ALA A 336 -7.15 -2.08 -4.57
N ILE A 337 -8.36 -1.52 -4.60
CA ILE A 337 -8.98 -0.87 -3.43
C ILE A 337 -9.17 -1.86 -2.29
N ALA A 338 -9.69 -3.06 -2.58
CA ALA A 338 -9.82 -4.13 -1.59
C ALA A 338 -8.48 -4.56 -0.96
N SER A 339 -7.39 -4.50 -1.73
CA SER A 339 -6.04 -4.89 -1.28
C SER A 339 -5.35 -3.86 -0.38
N ALA A 340 -5.94 -2.68 -0.18
CA ALA A 340 -5.37 -1.59 0.59
C ALA A 340 -4.83 -2.00 1.98
N PRO A 341 -5.49 -2.91 2.75
CA PRO A 341 -5.00 -3.36 4.05
C PRO A 341 -3.58 -3.95 4.08
N PHE A 342 -3.05 -4.48 2.97
CA PHE A 342 -1.66 -4.97 2.91
C PHE A 342 -0.63 -3.87 3.20
N SER A 343 -0.97 -2.61 2.95
CA SER A 343 -0.12 -1.46 3.30
C SER A 343 -0.11 -1.13 4.80
N HIS A 344 -1.19 -1.43 5.52
CA HIS A 344 -1.31 -1.11 6.93
C HIS A 344 -0.67 -2.18 7.81
N MET A 345 -1.02 -3.46 7.59
CA MET A 345 -0.60 -4.59 8.42
C MET A 345 0.11 -5.71 7.64
N GLY A 346 0.18 -5.62 6.31
CA GLY A 346 0.82 -6.61 5.43
C GLY A 346 2.21 -6.18 4.94
N LYS A 347 3.11 -5.76 5.84
CA LYS A 347 4.50 -5.37 5.51
C LYS A 347 4.69 -4.03 4.78
N HIS A 348 3.79 -3.06 4.97
CA HIS A 348 3.93 -1.70 4.41
C HIS A 348 4.10 -1.70 2.88
N ALA A 349 3.31 -2.54 2.21
CA ALA A 349 3.44 -2.83 0.80
C ALA A 349 2.82 -1.72 -0.07
N PRO A 350 3.58 -0.92 -0.85
CA PRO A 350 3.00 -0.09 -1.89
C PRO A 350 2.39 -0.97 -2.99
N ILE A 351 1.39 -0.43 -3.70
CA ILE A 351 0.85 -1.09 -4.87
C ILE A 351 1.66 -0.73 -6.13
N LEU A 352 2.08 -1.76 -6.84
CA LEU A 352 2.65 -1.73 -8.18
C LEU A 352 1.64 -2.30 -9.16
N LEU A 353 1.60 -1.75 -10.37
CA LEU A 353 0.61 -2.09 -11.37
C LEU A 353 1.25 -2.86 -12.52
N LEU A 354 0.67 -3.99 -12.89
CA LEU A 354 1.06 -4.79 -14.05
C LEU A 354 0.14 -4.46 -15.22
N ASP A 355 0.70 -4.17 -16.39
CA ASP A 355 -0.11 -4.10 -17.61
C ASP A 355 -0.50 -5.51 -18.04
N LYS A 356 -1.81 -5.80 -18.06
CA LYS A 356 -2.39 -7.11 -18.40
C LYS A 356 -1.76 -8.30 -17.66
N GLY A 357 -1.25 -8.09 -16.46
CA GLY A 357 -0.64 -9.14 -15.63
C GLY A 357 0.77 -9.57 -16.09
N THR A 358 1.46 -8.73 -16.85
CA THR A 358 2.82 -9.00 -17.35
C THR A 358 3.86 -8.07 -16.74
N LEU A 359 5.11 -8.53 -16.64
CA LEU A 359 6.24 -7.72 -16.19
C LEU A 359 6.87 -6.99 -17.38
N SER A 360 6.80 -5.67 -17.37
CA SER A 360 7.51 -4.84 -18.32
C SER A 360 9.01 -4.75 -17.99
N GLU A 361 9.79 -4.15 -18.90
CA GLU A 361 11.19 -3.80 -18.64
C GLU A 361 11.37 -2.81 -17.49
N PRO A 362 10.62 -1.69 -17.39
CA PRO A 362 10.63 -0.83 -16.22
C PRO A 362 10.36 -1.55 -14.90
N MET A 363 9.35 -2.43 -14.85
CA MET A 363 9.01 -3.17 -13.63
C MET A 363 10.13 -4.12 -13.22
N HIS A 364 10.60 -4.92 -14.16
CA HIS A 364 11.71 -5.83 -13.94
C HIS A 364 12.97 -5.11 -13.43
N LYS A 365 13.36 -3.99 -14.06
CA LYS A 365 14.50 -3.18 -13.60
C LYS A 365 14.31 -2.67 -12.17
N TYR A 366 13.09 -2.27 -11.82
CA TYR A 366 12.79 -1.84 -10.46
C TYR A 366 12.89 -2.99 -9.46
N LEU A 367 12.30 -4.16 -9.74
CA LEU A 367 12.37 -5.30 -8.84
C LEU A 367 13.80 -5.82 -8.65
N MET A 368 14.59 -5.87 -9.72
CA MET A 368 16.02 -6.20 -9.63
C MET A 368 16.80 -5.19 -8.78
N SER A 369 16.44 -3.90 -8.80
CA SER A 369 17.08 -2.91 -7.92
C SER A 369 16.74 -3.08 -6.44
N LEU A 370 15.67 -3.83 -6.13
CA LEU A 370 15.28 -4.16 -4.77
C LEU A 370 15.73 -5.58 -4.36
N GLN A 371 16.43 -6.33 -5.22
CA GLN A 371 16.81 -7.70 -4.93
C GLN A 371 17.78 -7.74 -3.74
N PRO A 372 17.47 -8.45 -2.64
CA PRO A 372 18.36 -8.51 -1.50
C PRO A 372 19.63 -9.29 -1.81
N THR A 373 20.73 -8.92 -1.16
CA THR A 373 21.99 -9.67 -1.25
C THR A 373 22.57 -9.96 0.11
N PHE A 374 23.34 -11.06 0.21
CA PHE A 374 24.08 -11.44 1.42
C PHE A 374 25.54 -11.78 1.09
N LYS A 375 26.40 -11.57 2.09
CA LYS A 375 27.83 -11.90 1.97
C LYS A 375 28.16 -13.23 2.65
N ASP A 376 27.83 -13.34 3.93
CA ASP A 376 28.29 -14.45 4.78
C ASP A 376 27.12 -15.29 5.32
N ASP A 377 25.99 -14.65 5.66
CA ASP A 377 24.83 -15.31 6.28
C ASP A 377 23.52 -14.88 5.60
N PRO A 378 22.83 -15.77 4.86
CA PRO A 378 21.56 -15.44 4.23
C PRO A 378 20.43 -15.23 5.23
N THR A 379 20.56 -15.69 6.48
CA THR A 379 19.47 -15.69 7.47
C THR A 379 19.15 -14.30 8.03
N VAL A 380 20.09 -13.37 7.93
CA VAL A 380 19.98 -12.02 8.52
C VAL A 380 19.14 -11.06 7.65
N GLY A 381 18.94 -11.40 6.36
CA GLY A 381 18.22 -10.56 5.42
C GLY A 381 19.04 -9.34 4.95
N PRO A 382 18.39 -8.29 4.43
CA PRO A 382 16.94 -8.04 4.39
C PRO A 382 16.16 -8.98 3.46
N TYR A 383 14.84 -9.10 3.65
CA TYR A 383 13.96 -9.93 2.81
C TYR A 383 12.81 -9.13 2.22
N ASN A 384 12.49 -9.42 0.96
CA ASN A 384 11.30 -8.88 0.33
C ASN A 384 10.12 -9.84 0.46
N HIS A 385 8.92 -9.33 0.21
CA HIS A 385 7.73 -10.15 0.05
C HIS A 385 6.77 -9.47 -0.90
N ALA A 386 5.92 -10.24 -1.58
CA ALA A 386 4.85 -9.68 -2.40
C ALA A 386 3.49 -10.31 -2.12
N PHE A 387 2.46 -9.49 -2.29
CA PHE A 387 1.09 -9.94 -2.47
C PHE A 387 0.73 -9.80 -3.95
N VAL A 388 0.15 -10.83 -4.56
CA VAL A 388 -0.38 -10.77 -5.93
C VAL A 388 -1.89 -10.84 -5.88
N ILE A 389 -2.56 -9.86 -6.47
CA ILE A 389 -4.03 -9.74 -6.46
C ILE A 389 -4.58 -10.12 -7.84
N GLY A 390 -5.22 -11.29 -7.92
CA GLY A 390 -5.80 -11.81 -9.16
C GLY A 390 -5.60 -13.31 -9.30
N SER A 391 -6.48 -13.96 -10.05
CA SER A 391 -6.32 -15.39 -10.35
C SER A 391 -5.20 -15.66 -11.35
N GLU A 392 -4.85 -16.93 -11.55
CA GLU A 392 -3.92 -17.32 -12.61
C GLU A 392 -4.36 -16.93 -14.03
N LYS A 393 -5.68 -16.77 -14.24
CA LYS A 393 -6.23 -16.33 -15.53
C LYS A 393 -5.86 -14.89 -15.83
N THR A 394 -5.71 -14.07 -14.80
CA THR A 394 -5.46 -12.63 -14.93
C THR A 394 -3.99 -12.28 -14.70
N ILE A 395 -3.30 -13.00 -13.80
CA ILE A 395 -1.86 -12.91 -13.58
C ILE A 395 -1.29 -14.33 -13.52
N SER A 396 -0.62 -14.75 -14.59
CA SER A 396 -0.10 -16.11 -14.71
C SER A 396 0.81 -16.52 -13.56
N PHE A 397 0.84 -17.81 -13.24
CA PHE A 397 1.79 -18.34 -12.25
C PHE A 397 3.25 -18.17 -12.71
N THR A 398 3.50 -18.22 -14.02
CA THR A 398 4.81 -17.85 -14.60
C THR A 398 5.21 -16.41 -14.23
N THR A 399 4.30 -15.42 -14.35
CA THR A 399 4.57 -14.04 -13.91
C THR A 399 4.93 -13.99 -12.42
N GLN A 400 4.16 -14.69 -11.59
CA GLN A 400 4.44 -14.77 -10.16
C GLN A 400 5.80 -15.41 -9.87
N GLY A 401 6.17 -16.48 -10.57
CA GLY A 401 7.49 -17.11 -10.41
C GLY A 401 8.65 -16.18 -10.76
N MET A 402 8.48 -15.32 -11.77
CA MET A 402 9.47 -14.28 -12.10
C MET A 402 9.56 -13.22 -10.99
N ILE A 403 8.43 -12.76 -10.44
CA ILE A 403 8.40 -11.85 -9.29
C ILE A 403 9.14 -12.51 -8.11
N ASP A 404 8.75 -13.73 -7.75
CA ASP A 404 9.33 -14.51 -6.66
C ASP A 404 10.86 -14.64 -6.75
N GLN A 405 11.37 -14.88 -7.96
CA GLN A 405 12.80 -14.95 -8.23
C GLN A 405 13.52 -13.61 -8.05
N MET A 406 12.92 -12.50 -8.46
CA MET A 406 13.52 -11.17 -8.29
C MET A 406 13.48 -10.67 -6.84
N LEU A 407 12.57 -11.19 -6.03
CA LEU A 407 12.49 -10.86 -4.60
C LEU A 407 13.44 -11.73 -3.75
N GLU A 408 14.01 -12.78 -4.33
CA GLU A 408 14.87 -13.72 -3.63
C GLU A 408 16.21 -13.11 -3.26
N ILE A 409 16.62 -13.34 -2.02
CA ILE A 409 17.95 -12.98 -1.53
C ILE A 409 19.04 -13.80 -2.23
N THR A 410 20.12 -13.16 -2.67
CA THR A 410 21.20 -13.84 -3.42
C THR A 410 22.61 -13.51 -2.90
N PRO A 411 23.61 -14.38 -3.06
CA PRO A 411 24.99 -14.03 -2.73
C PRO A 411 25.46 -12.83 -3.55
N VAL A 412 26.22 -11.92 -2.93
CA VAL A 412 26.83 -10.76 -3.62
C VAL A 412 27.66 -11.18 -4.85
N ASN A 413 28.24 -12.38 -4.81
CA ASN A 413 29.06 -12.92 -5.90
C ASN A 413 28.24 -13.63 -7.01
N GLY A 414 26.91 -13.67 -6.90
CA GLY A 414 26.01 -14.23 -7.92
C GLY A 414 26.00 -15.76 -8.03
N GLY A 415 26.68 -16.49 -7.14
CA GLY A 415 26.55 -17.94 -7.04
C GLY A 415 25.17 -18.31 -6.49
N GLY A 416 24.52 -19.36 -6.99
CA GLY A 416 23.28 -19.86 -6.36
C GLY A 416 23.52 -20.45 -4.97
N HIS A 417 22.45 -20.75 -4.23
CA HIS A 417 22.44 -21.44 -2.92
C HIS A 417 22.97 -22.90 -2.97
N GLY A 418 23.90 -23.22 -3.87
CA GLY A 418 24.41 -24.58 -4.11
C GLY A 418 25.73 -24.91 -3.41
N GLY A 419 26.27 -24.00 -2.59
CA GLY A 419 27.54 -24.19 -1.90
C GLY A 419 27.38 -23.92 -0.41
N HIS A 420 26.90 -24.91 0.32
CA HIS A 420 27.09 -25.03 1.77
C HIS A 420 27.95 -26.25 2.05
#